data_AF-A0A1S6IY72-F1
#
_entry.id   AF-A0A1S6IY72-F1
#
_cell.length_a   1.000
_cell.length_b   1.000
_cell.length_c   1.000
_cell.angle_alpha   90.00
_cell.angle_beta   90.00
_cell.angle_gamma   90.00
#
_symmetry.space_group_name_H-M   'P 1'
#
loop_
_entity.id
_entity.type
_entity.pdbx_description
1 polymer ?
#
loop_
_entity_poly.entity_id
_entity_poly.type
_entity_poly.pdbx_seq_one_letter_code
_entity_poly.pdbx_strand_id
1 'polypeptide(L)'
;MSMEYPGHCPLTVAARHNPSVFEILSSAKEIRDNLLKQTEKGRAIISLYATCSPTLVKAIFFDGRFRAAVFDGLAKLKPAIAGIQATLDGEDRHYVFTAEDADTVSYLMDLTIERLPRNLAKQVRALKQELQLSAMPGRNVKDYLTAVQLL
;
A
#
# COMPACT_ATOMS: atom_id res chain seq x y z
N MET A 1 -4.89 10.38 33.34
CA MET A 1 -5.03 10.94 31.98
C MET A 1 -4.13 10.16 31.06
N SER A 2 -4.67 9.14 30.41
CA SER A 2 -3.94 8.35 29.42
C SER A 2 -3.92 9.16 28.12
N MET A 3 -2.73 9.56 27.69
CA MET A 3 -2.54 10.19 26.37
C MET A 3 -2.82 9.14 25.30
N GLU A 4 -4.04 9.11 24.80
CA GLU A 4 -4.34 8.49 23.50
C GLU A 4 -3.78 9.40 22.41
N TYR A 5 -2.64 9.01 21.83
CA TYR A 5 -2.11 9.62 20.61
C TYR A 5 -2.83 9.01 19.39
N PRO A 6 -3.66 9.77 18.66
CA PRO A 6 -4.38 9.22 17.53
C PRO A 6 -3.40 8.97 16.37
N GLY A 7 -3.31 7.72 15.93
CA GLY A 7 -2.81 7.42 14.58
C GLY A 7 -1.39 6.86 14.45
N HIS A 8 -0.76 6.35 15.50
CA HIS A 8 0.42 5.51 15.32
C HIS A 8 0.00 4.04 15.16
N CYS A 9 0.07 3.53 13.94
CA CYS A 9 -0.03 2.11 13.69
C CYS A 9 1.07 1.40 14.52
N PRO A 10 0.79 0.29 15.23
CA PRO A 10 1.80 -0.46 15.97
C PRO A 10 3.03 -0.82 15.11
N LEU A 11 2.82 -0.96 13.80
CA LEU A 11 3.87 -1.20 12.82
C LEU A 11 4.87 -0.05 12.71
N THR A 12 4.40 1.21 12.72
CA THR A 12 5.26 2.41 12.66
C THR A 12 6.14 2.52 13.90
N VAL A 13 5.61 2.19 15.07
CA VAL A 13 6.37 2.16 16.33
C VAL A 13 7.41 1.04 16.31
N ALA A 14 7.05 -0.14 15.79
CA ALA A 14 7.97 -1.28 15.65
C ALA A 14 9.10 -0.99 14.64
N ALA A 15 8.83 -0.19 13.61
CA ALA A 15 9.77 0.16 12.55
C ALA A 15 10.69 1.35 12.89
N ARG A 16 10.52 2.04 14.04
CA ARG A 16 11.25 3.29 14.36
C ARG A 16 12.79 3.15 14.35
N HIS A 17 13.29 1.94 14.58
CA HIS A 17 14.72 1.60 14.61
C HIS A 17 15.22 1.03 13.27
N ASN A 18 14.36 0.97 12.26
CA ASN A 18 14.68 0.61 10.89
C ASN A 18 14.32 1.79 9.97
N PRO A 19 15.27 2.72 9.72
CA PRO A 19 15.00 3.99 9.03
C PRO A 19 14.32 3.79 7.67
N SER A 20 14.74 2.78 6.91
CA SER A 20 14.17 2.52 5.57
C SER A 20 12.70 2.07 5.64
N VAL A 21 12.33 1.25 6.62
CA VAL A 21 10.93 0.82 6.79
C VAL A 21 10.09 1.99 7.33
N PHE A 22 10.66 2.79 8.23
CA PHE A 22 9.99 3.98 8.76
C PHE A 22 9.66 5.02 7.68
N GLU A 23 10.59 5.28 6.75
CA GLU A 23 10.37 6.15 5.59
C GLU A 23 9.21 5.65 4.74
N ILE A 24 9.21 4.37 4.36
CA ILE A 24 8.15 3.77 3.54
C ILE A 24 6.78 3.87 4.23
N LEU A 25 6.71 3.65 5.54
CA LEU A 25 5.47 3.77 6.29
C LEU A 25 4.98 5.22 6.40
N SER A 26 5.90 6.17 6.47
CA SER A 26 5.58 7.61 6.44
C SER A 26 5.03 8.01 5.08
N SER A 27 5.68 7.57 4.00
CA SER A 27 5.19 7.77 2.63
C SER A 27 3.82 7.15 2.40
N ALA A 28 3.59 5.92 2.86
CA ALA A 28 2.30 5.26 2.76
C ALA A 28 1.20 6.03 3.51
N LYS A 29 1.54 6.63 4.66
CA LYS A 29 0.62 7.48 5.43
C LYS A 29 0.25 8.75 4.65
N GLU A 30 1.21 9.41 4.02
CA GLU A 30 0.95 10.60 3.19
C GLU A 30 0.10 10.26 1.97
N ILE A 31 0.42 9.20 1.23
CA ILE A 31 -0.40 8.72 0.10
C ILE A 31 -1.83 8.43 0.57
N ARG A 32 -1.98 7.77 1.72
CA ARG A 32 -3.30 7.52 2.30
C ARG A 32 -4.04 8.84 2.57
N ASP A 33 -3.39 9.79 3.22
CA ASP A 33 -4.04 10.97 3.76
C ASP A 33 -4.30 12.05 2.70
N ASN A 34 -3.43 12.16 1.69
CA ASN A 34 -3.46 13.23 0.68
C ASN A 34 -3.91 12.75 -0.70
N LEU A 35 -3.80 11.45 -1.03
CA LEU A 35 -4.25 10.89 -2.31
C LEU A 35 -5.53 10.07 -2.13
N LEU A 36 -5.44 8.97 -1.37
CA LEU A 36 -6.54 8.01 -1.28
C LEU A 36 -7.79 8.60 -0.61
N LYS A 37 -7.64 9.48 0.40
CA LYS A 37 -8.81 10.11 1.04
C LYS A 37 -9.64 10.99 0.10
N GLN A 38 -9.05 11.45 -1.01
CA GLN A 38 -9.70 12.41 -1.90
C GLN A 38 -10.74 11.74 -2.81
N THR A 39 -10.53 10.47 -3.16
CA THR A 39 -11.41 9.74 -4.08
C THR A 39 -12.32 8.75 -3.36
N GLU A 40 -13.46 8.40 -3.96
CA GLU A 40 -14.36 7.38 -3.42
C GLU A 40 -13.67 6.01 -3.36
N LYS A 41 -12.98 5.62 -4.43
CA LYS A 41 -12.21 4.38 -4.49
C LYS A 41 -11.08 4.36 -3.46
N GLY A 42 -10.34 5.45 -3.30
CA GLY A 42 -9.29 5.52 -2.29
C GLY A 42 -9.83 5.41 -0.87
N ARG A 43 -10.99 6.02 -0.55
CA ARG A 43 -11.68 5.82 0.74
C ARG A 43 -12.12 4.36 0.94
N ALA A 44 -12.57 3.68 -0.11
CA ALA A 44 -12.90 2.25 -0.05
C ALA A 44 -11.65 1.39 0.25
N ILE A 45 -10.50 1.69 -0.38
CA ILE A 45 -9.22 1.03 -0.09
C ILE A 45 -8.82 1.24 1.37
N ILE A 46 -8.95 2.47 1.89
CA ILE A 46 -8.64 2.78 3.30
C ILE A 46 -9.51 1.96 4.25
N SER A 47 -10.81 1.88 3.98
CA SER A 47 -11.76 1.11 4.79
C SER A 47 -11.44 -0.39 4.76
N LEU A 48 -11.12 -0.93 3.58
CA LEU A 48 -10.74 -2.33 3.41
C LEU A 48 -9.43 -2.63 4.15
N TYR A 49 -8.43 -1.76 4.04
CA TYR A 49 -7.18 -1.87 4.80
C TYR A 49 -7.42 -1.85 6.30
N ALA A 50 -8.24 -0.94 6.82
CA ALA A 50 -8.57 -0.86 8.24
C ALA A 50 -9.24 -2.15 8.73
N THR A 51 -10.13 -2.72 7.92
CA THR A 51 -10.83 -3.98 8.21
C THR A 51 -9.90 -5.19 8.19
N CYS A 52 -8.94 -5.23 7.26
CA CYS A 52 -7.96 -6.31 7.15
C CYS A 52 -6.82 -6.20 8.18
N SER A 53 -6.54 -4.99 8.69
CA SER A 53 -5.38 -4.68 9.52
C SER A 53 -5.20 -5.60 10.73
N PRO A 54 -6.22 -5.93 11.55
CA PRO A 54 -6.03 -6.79 12.72
C PRO A 54 -5.46 -8.17 12.35
N THR A 55 -5.96 -8.77 11.26
CA THR A 55 -5.49 -10.07 10.77
C THR A 55 -4.07 -9.98 10.22
N LEU A 56 -3.78 -8.95 9.42
CA LEU A 56 -2.47 -8.78 8.78
C LEU A 56 -1.39 -8.40 9.78
N VAL A 57 -1.69 -7.55 10.75
CA VAL A 57 -0.76 -7.21 11.85
C VAL A 57 -0.43 -8.48 12.64
N LYS A 58 -1.42 -9.30 12.99
CA LYS A 58 -1.16 -10.59 13.64
C LYS A 58 -0.25 -11.48 12.78
N ALA A 59 -0.49 -11.56 11.47
CA ALA A 59 0.38 -12.33 10.56
C ALA A 59 1.82 -11.79 10.53
N ILE A 60 2.03 -10.47 10.52
CA ILE A 60 3.38 -9.87 10.56
C ILE A 60 4.11 -10.21 11.86
N PHE A 61 3.41 -10.25 13.00
CA PHE A 61 4.02 -10.56 14.29
C PHE A 61 4.38 -12.04 14.43
N PHE A 62 3.50 -12.95 14.00
CA PHE A 62 3.64 -14.38 14.28
C PHE A 62 4.18 -15.22 13.12
N ASP A 63 4.17 -14.72 11.89
CA ASP A 63 4.69 -15.42 10.71
C ASP A 63 5.89 -14.67 10.12
N GLY A 64 7.09 -15.16 10.43
CA GLY A 64 8.35 -14.57 9.98
C GLY A 64 8.53 -14.58 8.46
N ARG A 65 7.95 -15.58 7.75
CA ARG A 65 8.01 -15.65 6.28
C ARG A 65 7.10 -14.61 5.65
N PHE A 66 5.89 -14.47 6.17
CA PHE A 66 4.95 -13.43 5.74
C PHE A 66 5.55 -12.03 5.96
N ARG A 67 6.11 -11.78 7.15
CA ARG A 67 6.80 -10.52 7.46
C ARG A 67 7.93 -10.22 6.49
N ALA A 68 8.80 -11.19 6.23
CA ALA A 68 9.92 -11.01 5.31
C ALA A 68 9.44 -10.69 3.89
N ALA A 69 8.43 -11.39 3.40
CA ALA A 69 7.85 -11.15 2.08
C ALA A 69 7.21 -9.76 1.95
N VAL A 70 6.49 -9.30 2.98
CA VAL A 70 5.93 -7.94 3.02
C VAL A 70 7.04 -6.89 3.01
N PHE A 71 8.09 -7.07 3.82
CA PHE A 71 9.20 -6.11 3.88
C PHE A 71 10.01 -6.06 2.59
N ASP A 72 10.27 -7.20 1.95
CA ASP A 72 10.94 -7.27 0.66
C ASP A 72 10.12 -6.57 -0.43
N GLY A 73 8.82 -6.85 -0.50
CA GLY A 73 7.93 -6.18 -1.45
C GLY A 73 7.83 -4.67 -1.23
N LEU A 74 7.78 -4.21 0.02
CA LEU A 74 7.82 -2.78 0.34
C LEU A 74 9.13 -2.12 -0.09
N ALA A 75 10.26 -2.81 0.08
CA ALA A 75 11.56 -2.32 -0.37
C ALA A 75 11.62 -2.19 -1.90
N LYS A 76 11.11 -3.18 -2.63
CA LYS A 76 11.02 -3.16 -4.10
C LYS A 76 10.12 -2.04 -4.61
N LEU A 77 9.01 -1.76 -3.93
CA LEU A 77 8.08 -0.70 -4.29
C LEU A 77 8.53 0.70 -3.85
N LYS A 78 9.67 0.86 -3.16
CA LYS A 78 10.15 2.18 -2.69
C LYS A 78 10.24 3.22 -3.83
N PRO A 79 10.79 2.92 -5.03
CA PRO A 79 10.85 3.88 -6.12
C PRO A 79 9.46 4.30 -6.62
N ALA A 80 8.54 3.34 -6.78
CA ALA A 80 7.16 3.59 -7.18
C ALA A 80 6.41 4.47 -6.16
N ILE A 81 6.57 4.18 -4.86
CA ILE A 81 5.99 4.98 -3.77
C ILE A 81 6.51 6.42 -3.82
N ALA A 82 7.81 6.62 -4.04
CA ALA A 82 8.40 7.94 -4.17
C ALA A 82 7.87 8.69 -5.42
N GLY A 83 7.63 7.99 -6.53
CA GLY A 83 6.99 8.56 -7.71
C GLY A 83 5.55 9.01 -7.47
N ILE A 84 4.78 8.24 -6.70
CA ILE A 84 3.42 8.60 -6.26
C ILE A 84 3.45 9.84 -5.36
N GLN A 85 4.36 9.91 -4.40
CA GLN A 85 4.50 11.09 -3.53
C GLN A 85 4.86 12.35 -4.33
N ALA A 86 5.83 12.26 -5.23
CA ALA A 86 6.22 13.40 -6.06
C ALA A 86 5.04 13.95 -6.89
N THR A 87 4.14 13.08 -7.35
CA THR A 87 2.90 13.49 -8.05
C THR A 87 1.96 14.30 -7.14
N LEU A 88 1.94 14.03 -5.82
CA LEU A 88 1.17 14.80 -4.85
C LEU A 88 1.77 16.19 -4.58
N ASP A 89 3.10 16.27 -4.58
CA ASP A 89 3.83 17.51 -4.32
C ASP A 89 3.86 18.45 -5.54
N GLY A 90 3.22 18.05 -6.65
CA GLY A 90 3.25 18.79 -7.91
C GLY A 90 4.62 18.75 -8.60
N GLU A 91 5.52 17.87 -8.17
CA GLU A 91 6.81 17.65 -8.81
C GLU A 91 6.63 16.85 -10.09
N ASP A 92 7.32 17.27 -11.16
CA ASP A 92 7.28 16.58 -12.46
C ASP A 92 8.22 15.37 -12.49
N ARG A 93 8.12 14.51 -11.47
CA ARG A 93 8.82 13.21 -11.50
C ARG A 93 7.99 12.26 -12.35
N HIS A 94 8.40 12.11 -13.60
CA HIS A 94 7.82 11.16 -14.54
C HIS A 94 8.21 9.71 -14.21
N TYR A 95 7.89 9.22 -13.01
CA TYR A 95 8.06 7.81 -12.73
C TYR A 95 7.12 7.01 -13.63
N VAL A 96 7.69 6.00 -14.30
CA VAL A 96 6.96 5.07 -15.15
C VAL A 96 7.01 3.72 -14.46
N PHE A 97 5.84 3.14 -14.20
CA PHE A 97 5.77 1.83 -13.56
C PHE A 97 6.44 0.77 -14.43
N THR A 98 7.16 -0.13 -13.77
CA THR A 98 7.83 -1.28 -14.36
C THR A 98 6.96 -2.52 -14.25
N ALA A 99 7.36 -3.60 -14.94
CA ALA A 99 6.76 -4.91 -14.74
C ALA A 99 6.98 -5.43 -13.30
N GLU A 100 8.17 -5.17 -12.73
CA GLU A 100 8.51 -5.57 -11.36
C GLU A 100 7.58 -4.92 -10.32
N ASP A 101 7.18 -3.67 -10.52
CA ASP A 101 6.22 -3.01 -9.65
C ASP A 101 4.86 -3.74 -9.69
N ALA A 102 4.38 -4.06 -10.90
CA ALA A 102 3.08 -4.72 -11.08
C ALA A 102 3.07 -6.12 -10.46
N ASP A 103 4.15 -6.87 -10.69
CA ASP A 103 4.34 -8.20 -10.14
C ASP A 103 4.45 -8.15 -8.61
N THR A 104 5.18 -7.17 -8.07
CA THR A 104 5.33 -7.00 -6.62
C THR A 104 4.01 -6.64 -5.95
N VAL A 105 3.23 -5.70 -6.52
CA VAL A 105 1.89 -5.38 -6.00
C VAL A 105 0.98 -6.60 -6.08
N SER A 106 0.99 -7.29 -7.22
CA SER A 106 0.19 -8.50 -7.44
C SER A 106 0.49 -9.58 -6.41
N TYR A 107 1.77 -9.83 -6.16
CA TYR A 107 2.28 -10.79 -5.18
C TYR A 107 1.88 -10.42 -3.75
N LEU A 108 2.05 -9.15 -3.34
CA LEU A 108 1.65 -8.70 -2.01
C LEU A 108 0.13 -8.80 -1.78
N MET A 109 -0.68 -8.54 -2.82
CA MET A 109 -2.13 -8.73 -2.75
C MET A 109 -2.50 -10.21 -2.61
N ASP A 110 -1.82 -11.12 -3.31
CA ASP A 110 -2.09 -12.56 -3.21
C ASP A 110 -1.72 -13.10 -1.82
N LEU A 111 -0.55 -12.72 -1.29
CA LEU A 111 -0.17 -13.04 0.08
C LEU A 111 -1.20 -12.53 1.09
N THR A 112 -1.72 -11.32 0.88
CA THR A 112 -2.76 -10.74 1.72
C THR A 112 -4.04 -11.56 1.65
N ILE A 113 -4.49 -11.91 0.44
CA ILE A 113 -5.70 -12.71 0.18
C ILE A 113 -5.64 -14.07 0.90
N GLU A 114 -4.49 -14.74 0.89
CA GLU A 114 -4.28 -16.05 1.53
C GLU A 114 -4.45 -16.02 3.05
N ARG A 115 -4.27 -14.86 3.69
CA ARG A 115 -4.37 -14.70 5.15
C ARG A 115 -5.74 -14.25 5.63
N LEU A 116 -6.62 -13.86 4.72
CA LEU A 116 -7.89 -13.24 5.05
C LEU A 116 -9.05 -14.25 5.09
N PRO A 117 -10.04 -14.04 5.98
CA PRO A 117 -11.32 -14.73 5.91
C PRO A 117 -11.97 -14.59 4.52
N ARG A 118 -12.71 -15.61 4.08
CA ARG A 118 -13.29 -15.70 2.73
C ARG A 118 -13.97 -14.41 2.24
N ASN A 119 -14.73 -13.75 3.10
CA ASN A 119 -15.43 -12.51 2.75
C ASN A 119 -14.47 -11.34 2.47
N LEU A 120 -13.43 -11.17 3.30
CA LEU A 120 -12.41 -10.12 3.10
C LEU A 120 -11.51 -10.45 1.91
N ALA A 121 -11.11 -11.72 1.76
CA ALA A 121 -10.36 -12.20 0.60
C ALA A 121 -11.10 -11.91 -0.72
N LYS A 122 -12.43 -12.05 -0.75
CA LYS A 122 -13.26 -11.69 -1.93
C LYS A 122 -13.18 -10.19 -2.23
N GLN A 123 -13.24 -9.33 -1.22
CA GLN A 123 -13.14 -7.87 -1.40
C GLN A 123 -11.75 -7.46 -1.92
N VAL A 124 -10.67 -8.04 -1.38
CA VAL A 124 -9.31 -7.75 -1.85
C VAL A 124 -9.09 -8.26 -3.29
N ARG A 125 -9.68 -9.39 -3.68
CA ARG A 125 -9.64 -9.87 -5.08
C ARG A 125 -10.37 -8.92 -6.03
N ALA A 126 -11.53 -8.39 -5.64
CA ALA A 126 -12.25 -7.41 -6.44
C ALA A 126 -11.40 -6.15 -6.64
N LEU A 127 -10.80 -5.63 -5.56
CA LEU A 127 -9.86 -4.52 -5.64
C LEU A 127 -8.68 -4.82 -6.58
N LYS A 128 -8.08 -6.01 -6.49
CA LYS A 128 -6.96 -6.42 -7.37
C LYS A 128 -7.35 -6.35 -8.86
N GLN A 129 -8.58 -6.73 -9.19
CA GLN A 129 -9.11 -6.65 -10.56
C GLN A 129 -9.34 -5.20 -10.98
N GLU A 130 -9.90 -4.37 -10.10
CA GLU A 130 -10.15 -2.94 -10.36
C GLU A 130 -8.86 -2.13 -10.55
N LEU A 131 -7.77 -2.54 -9.92
CA LEU A 131 -6.46 -1.92 -10.11
C LEU A 131 -5.85 -2.22 -11.47
N GLN A 132 -6.32 -3.24 -12.21
CA GLN A 132 -5.84 -3.55 -13.56
C GLN A 132 -4.30 -3.61 -13.66
N LEU A 133 -3.64 -4.33 -12.73
CA LEU A 133 -2.17 -4.33 -12.60
C LEU A 133 -1.44 -4.71 -13.90
N SER A 134 -2.05 -5.49 -14.78
CA SER A 134 -1.49 -5.84 -16.10
C SER A 134 -1.34 -4.64 -17.05
N ALA A 135 -2.11 -3.57 -16.82
CA ALA A 135 -2.02 -2.31 -17.56
C ALA A 135 -1.10 -1.28 -16.88
N MET A 136 -0.49 -1.62 -15.75
CA MET A 136 0.39 -0.72 -15.00
C MET A 136 1.74 -0.48 -15.70
N PRO A 137 2.45 -1.51 -16.20
CA PRO A 137 3.79 -1.31 -16.76
C PRO A 137 3.79 -0.37 -17.98
N GLY A 138 4.78 0.50 -18.05
CA GLY A 138 4.95 1.48 -19.12
C GLY A 138 4.06 2.72 -18.99
N ARG A 139 3.19 2.80 -17.98
CA ARG A 139 2.39 4.00 -17.71
C ARG A 139 3.08 4.89 -16.69
N ASN A 140 3.01 6.19 -16.92
CA ASN A 140 3.37 7.17 -15.90
C ASN A 140 2.40 7.04 -14.71
N VAL A 141 2.92 7.28 -13.50
CA VAL A 141 2.15 7.31 -12.24
C VAL A 141 0.82 8.04 -12.37
N LYS A 142 0.83 9.28 -12.84
CA LYS A 142 -0.39 10.11 -12.93
C LYS A 142 -1.43 9.47 -13.84
N ASP A 143 -1.02 9.04 -15.03
CA ASP A 143 -1.92 8.45 -16.02
C ASP A 143 -2.53 7.14 -15.53
N TYR A 144 -1.74 6.31 -14.85
CA TYR A 144 -2.23 5.07 -14.27
C TYR A 144 -3.22 5.35 -13.13
N LEU A 145 -2.86 6.21 -12.18
CA LEU A 145 -3.72 6.53 -11.03
C LEU A 145 -5.04 7.18 -11.47
N THR A 146 -5.03 8.07 -12.46
CA THR A 146 -6.26 8.61 -13.05
C THR A 146 -7.10 7.52 -13.71
N ALA A 147 -6.48 6.62 -14.48
CA ALA A 147 -7.22 5.53 -15.13
C ALA A 147 -7.87 4.56 -14.14
N VAL A 148 -7.24 4.32 -12.99
CA VAL A 148 -7.83 3.50 -11.92
C VAL A 148 -8.66 4.31 -10.92
N GLN A 149 -8.92 5.60 -11.18
CA GLN A 149 -9.77 6.49 -10.35
C GLN A 149 -9.22 6.73 -8.93
N LEU A 150 -7.90 6.81 -8.81
CA LEU A 150 -7.19 7.20 -7.58
C LEU A 150 -6.68 8.64 -7.61
N LEU A 151 -6.76 9.31 -8.78
CA LEU A 151 -6.61 10.75 -9.00
C LEU A 151 -7.82 11.22 -9.83
#